data_AF-A0A4Y2JNV5-F1
#
_entry.id   AF-A0A4Y2JNV5-F1
#
_cell.length_a   1.000
_cell.length_b   1.000
_cell.length_c   1.000
_cell.angle_alpha   90.00
_cell.angle_beta   90.00
_cell.angle_gamma   90.00
#
_symmetry.space_group_name_H-M   'P 1'
#
loop_
_entity.id
_entity.type
_entity.pdbx_description
1 polymer ?
#
loop_
_entity_poly.entity_id
_entity_poly.type
_entity_poly.pdbx_seq_one_letter_code
_entity_poly.pdbx_strand_id
1 'polypeptide(L)'
;MSSQGPKGELLGLLLLSGKTRGEDITNAVQIFNINKIVSIATDGARSMTGIHGGVTAILQKKINHEILTFHCIIHQEALCAQTFPAEIVEAMNLAIKIINSILAKALYHRQFKDFLEEIDRQFSDLLLHNKMRWLSRSNVL
;
A
#
# COMPACT_ATOMS: atom_id res chain seq x y z
N MET A 1 10.95 -27.62 8.31
CA MET A 1 10.06 -27.50 7.15
C MET A 1 9.98 -26.02 6.81
N SER A 2 10.56 -25.56 5.71
CA SER A 2 10.38 -24.17 5.29
C SER A 2 8.95 -24.01 4.80
N SER A 3 8.11 -23.32 5.58
CA SER A 3 6.81 -22.88 5.07
C SER A 3 7.10 -21.80 4.02
N GLN A 4 7.18 -22.18 2.75
CA GLN A 4 7.05 -21.19 1.69
C GLN A 4 5.68 -20.54 1.88
N GLY A 5 5.69 -19.29 2.34
CA GLY A 5 4.49 -18.48 2.47
C GLY A 5 3.80 -18.30 1.11
N PRO A 6 2.63 -17.64 1.10
CA PRO A 6 1.92 -17.36 -0.14
C PRO A 6 2.82 -16.59 -1.12
N LYS A 7 2.92 -17.10 -2.36
CA LYS A 7 3.63 -16.41 -3.45
C LYS A 7 2.71 -15.36 -4.05
N GLY A 8 3.19 -14.12 -4.10
CA GLY A 8 2.52 -13.02 -4.80
C GLY A 8 3.03 -12.93 -6.24
N GLU A 9 2.12 -12.94 -7.22
CA GLU A 9 2.43 -12.75 -8.63
C GLU A 9 1.49 -11.69 -9.22
N LEU A 10 2.01 -10.90 -10.17
CA LEU A 10 1.21 -9.91 -10.88
C LEU A 10 0.41 -10.62 -11.98
N LEU A 11 -0.92 -10.67 -11.81
CA LEU A 11 -1.80 -11.27 -12.81
C LEU A 11 -1.97 -10.40 -14.07
N GLY A 12 -1.98 -9.08 -13.91
CA GLY A 12 -2.05 -8.15 -15.04
C GLY A 12 -2.23 -6.69 -14.63
N LEU A 13 -2.04 -5.79 -15.60
CA LEU A 13 -2.27 -4.35 -15.47
C LEU A 13 -3.32 -3.94 -16.50
N LEU A 14 -4.44 -3.41 -16.02
CA LEU A 14 -5.56 -3.01 -16.86
C LEU A 14 -5.61 -1.50 -16.97
N LEU A 15 -5.50 -1.00 -18.20
CA LEU A 15 -5.73 0.40 -18.49
C LEU A 15 -7.24 0.66 -18.57
N LEU A 16 -7.72 1.64 -17.82
CA LEU A 16 -9.11 2.09 -17.89
C LEU A 16 -9.18 3.32 -18.79
N SER A 17 -9.68 3.15 -20.02
CA SER A 17 -9.89 4.25 -20.98
C SER A 17 -11.30 4.84 -20.78
N GLY A 18 -11.50 5.62 -19.72
CA GLY A 18 -12.79 6.23 -19.45
C GLY A 18 -12.99 6.63 -18.00
N LYS A 19 -14.21 6.39 -17.50
CA LYS A 19 -14.57 6.63 -16.10
C LYS A 19 -13.98 5.52 -15.21
N THR A 20 -13.89 5.81 -13.92
CA THR A 20 -13.36 4.91 -12.87
C THR A 20 -14.45 4.54 -11.87
N ARG A 21 -15.69 4.36 -12.31
CA ARG A 21 -16.78 3.88 -11.45
C ARG A 21 -16.57 2.40 -11.16
N GLY A 22 -17.22 1.88 -10.11
CA GLY A 22 -17.06 0.46 -9.77
C GLY A 22 -17.54 -0.48 -10.87
N GLU A 23 -18.53 -0.08 -11.66
CA GLU A 23 -18.96 -0.83 -12.86
C GLU A 23 -17.85 -0.89 -13.92
N ASP A 24 -17.21 0.24 -14.23
CA ASP A 24 -16.12 0.31 -15.22
C ASP A 24 -14.96 -0.61 -14.83
N ILE A 25 -14.55 -0.53 -13.56
CA ILE A 25 -13.46 -1.35 -13.00
C ILE A 25 -13.86 -2.84 -12.97
N THR A 26 -15.08 -3.15 -12.57
CA THR A 26 -15.56 -4.54 -12.53
C THR A 26 -15.56 -5.14 -13.93
N ASN A 27 -16.04 -4.42 -14.93
CA ASN A 27 -16.06 -4.87 -16.32
C ASN A 27 -14.64 -5.12 -16.85
N ALA A 28 -13.68 -4.27 -16.49
CA ALA A 28 -12.28 -4.51 -16.85
C ALA A 28 -11.73 -5.78 -16.22
N VAL A 29 -12.02 -6.05 -14.94
CA VAL A 29 -11.53 -7.24 -14.22
C VAL A 29 -12.16 -8.54 -14.72
N GLN A 30 -13.30 -8.49 -15.42
CA GLN A 30 -13.96 -9.68 -15.99
C GLN A 30 -13.12 -10.42 -17.03
N ILE A 31 -12.04 -9.83 -17.56
CA ILE A 31 -11.11 -10.58 -18.41
C ILE A 31 -10.41 -11.72 -17.66
N PHE A 32 -10.38 -11.65 -16.32
CA PHE A 32 -9.86 -12.69 -15.45
C PHE A 32 -10.99 -13.61 -14.96
N ASN A 33 -10.62 -14.81 -14.49
CA ASN A 33 -11.58 -15.74 -13.91
C ASN A 33 -12.00 -15.27 -12.50
N ILE A 34 -13.03 -14.41 -12.45
CA ILE A 34 -13.53 -13.81 -11.20
C ILE A 34 -14.07 -14.84 -10.20
N ASN A 35 -14.49 -16.02 -10.64
CA ASN A 35 -15.00 -17.08 -9.77
C ASN A 35 -13.91 -17.72 -8.89
N LYS A 36 -12.64 -17.36 -9.08
CA LYS A 36 -11.52 -17.78 -8.22
C LYS A 36 -11.14 -16.73 -7.18
N ILE A 37 -11.79 -15.56 -7.15
CA ILE A 37 -11.47 -14.47 -6.23
C ILE A 37 -12.01 -14.78 -4.84
N VAL A 38 -11.12 -15.14 -3.92
CA VAL A 38 -11.47 -15.41 -2.50
C VAL A 38 -11.47 -14.15 -1.63
N SER A 39 -10.70 -13.13 -2.02
CA SER A 39 -10.58 -11.89 -1.26
C SER A 39 -10.20 -10.71 -2.14
N ILE A 40 -10.61 -9.51 -1.74
CA ILE A 40 -10.29 -8.25 -2.41
C ILE A 40 -9.72 -7.27 -1.38
N ALA A 41 -8.53 -6.73 -1.64
CA ALA A 41 -7.96 -5.60 -0.90
C ALA A 41 -8.07 -4.32 -1.74
N THR A 42 -8.58 -3.24 -1.17
CA THR A 42 -8.77 -1.96 -1.88
C THR A 42 -8.29 -0.78 -1.05
N ASP A 43 -7.97 0.35 -1.69
CA ASP A 43 -7.64 1.60 -1.00
C ASP A 43 -8.83 2.25 -0.29
N GLY A 44 -10.02 1.66 -0.34
CA GLY A 44 -11.22 2.19 0.29
C GLY A 44 -11.97 3.24 -0.52
N ALA A 45 -11.53 3.57 -1.75
CA ALA A 45 -12.22 4.54 -2.59
C ALA A 45 -13.69 4.14 -2.83
N ARG A 46 -14.58 5.13 -2.95
CA ARG A 46 -16.03 4.90 -3.11
C ARG A 46 -16.37 4.04 -4.35
N SER A 47 -15.57 4.11 -5.42
CA SER A 47 -15.71 3.24 -6.59
C SER A 47 -15.39 1.77 -6.29
N MET A 48 -14.60 1.47 -5.25
CA MET A 48 -14.23 0.12 -4.85
C MET A 48 -15.17 -0.44 -3.76
N THR A 49 -15.55 0.40 -2.78
CA THR A 49 -16.25 -0.02 -1.55
C THR A 49 -17.69 0.48 -1.44
N GLY A 50 -18.19 1.21 -2.43
CA GLY A 50 -19.57 1.70 -2.43
C GLY A 50 -20.59 0.57 -2.29
N ILE A 51 -21.57 0.74 -1.40
CA ILE A 51 -22.54 -0.29 -0.99
C ILE A 51 -23.31 -0.88 -2.18
N HIS A 52 -23.63 -0.08 -3.20
CA HIS A 52 -24.39 -0.53 -4.36
C HIS A 52 -23.56 -0.60 -5.65
N GLY A 53 -22.69 0.38 -5.88
CA GLY A 53 -21.93 0.55 -7.13
C GLY A 53 -20.43 0.40 -6.98
N GLY A 54 -19.95 -0.09 -5.83
CA GLY A 54 -18.54 -0.41 -5.62
C GLY A 54 -18.17 -1.75 -6.24
N VAL A 55 -16.93 -1.90 -6.69
CA VAL A 55 -16.40 -3.16 -7.25
C VAL A 55 -16.69 -4.36 -6.34
N THR A 56 -16.42 -4.22 -5.04
CA THR A 56 -16.65 -5.28 -4.04
C THR A 56 -18.12 -5.69 -3.98
N ALA A 57 -19.05 -4.74 -3.89
CA ALA A 57 -20.48 -5.00 -3.87
C ALA A 57 -21.00 -5.63 -5.17
N ILE A 58 -20.47 -5.23 -6.33
CA ILE A 58 -20.86 -5.80 -7.62
C ILE A 58 -20.33 -7.24 -7.76
N LEU A 59 -19.07 -7.49 -7.37
CA LEU A 59 -18.46 -8.82 -7.44
C LEU A 59 -19.12 -9.79 -6.46
N GLN A 60 -19.46 -9.36 -5.24
CA GLN A 60 -20.19 -10.16 -4.25
C GLN A 60 -21.54 -10.67 -4.79
N LYS A 61 -22.20 -9.91 -5.65
CA LYS A 61 -23.47 -10.32 -6.30
C LYS A 61 -23.27 -11.28 -7.48
N LYS A 62 -22.09 -11.26 -8.11
CA LYS A 62 -21.78 -12.06 -9.31
C LYS A 62 -21.16 -13.41 -8.98
N ILE A 63 -20.41 -13.50 -7.89
CA ILE A 63 -19.66 -14.69 -7.48
C ILE A 63 -20.51 -15.51 -6.51
N ASN A 64 -20.57 -16.83 -6.71
CA ASN A 64 -21.43 -17.74 -5.97
C ASN A 64 -20.83 -18.20 -4.62
N HIS A 65 -19.97 -17.39 -4.02
CA HIS A 65 -19.41 -17.63 -2.70
C HIS A 65 -19.03 -16.31 -2.05
N GLU A 66 -18.82 -16.33 -0.73
CA GLU A 66 -18.40 -15.16 0.01
C GLU A 66 -17.01 -14.69 -0.42
N ILE A 67 -16.83 -13.38 -0.57
CA ILE A 67 -15.55 -12.74 -0.84
C ILE A 67 -15.16 -11.90 0.37
N LEU A 68 -13.98 -12.14 0.92
CA LEU A 68 -13.46 -11.32 2.01
C LEU A 68 -12.99 -9.97 1.47
N THR A 69 -13.39 -8.87 2.11
CA THR A 69 -13.00 -7.53 1.69
C THR A 69 -12.13 -6.87 2.75
N PHE A 70 -11.00 -6.33 2.31
CA PHE A 70 -10.03 -5.68 3.17
C PHE A 70 -9.72 -4.27 2.67
N HIS A 71 -9.45 -3.37 3.62
CA HIS A 71 -8.83 -2.10 3.31
C HIS A 71 -7.32 -2.24 3.25
N CYS A 72 -6.69 -1.47 2.36
CA CYS A 72 -5.24 -1.39 2.27
C CYS A 72 -4.67 -0.89 3.59
N ILE A 73 -3.86 -1.72 4.27
CA ILE A 73 -3.28 -1.39 5.58
C ILE A 73 -2.46 -0.10 5.51
N ILE A 74 -1.70 0.09 4.44
CA ILE A 74 -0.91 1.30 4.19
C ILE A 74 -1.79 2.55 4.13
N HIS A 75 -2.97 2.46 3.50
CA HIS A 75 -3.92 3.58 3.46
C HIS A 75 -4.49 3.87 4.85
N GLN A 76 -4.83 2.83 5.62
CA GLN A 76 -5.32 2.97 6.99
C GLN A 76 -4.27 3.58 7.92
N GLU A 77 -3.00 3.17 7.81
CA GLU A 77 -1.89 3.76 8.55
C GLU A 77 -1.70 5.24 8.19
N ALA A 78 -1.80 5.58 6.89
CA ALA A 78 -1.72 6.97 6.45
C ALA A 78 -2.89 7.84 6.97
N LEU A 79 -4.08 7.28 7.12
CA LEU A 79 -5.22 7.94 7.76
C LEU A 79 -5.01 8.07 9.27
N CYS A 80 -4.54 7.01 9.93
CA CYS A 80 -4.24 7.01 11.36
C CYS A 80 -3.17 8.07 11.71
N ALA A 81 -2.11 8.18 10.92
CA ALA A 81 -1.06 9.18 11.14
C ALA A 81 -1.55 10.64 11.02
N GLN A 82 -2.75 10.89 10.48
CA GLN A 82 -3.38 12.22 10.44
C GLN A 82 -4.08 12.58 11.75
N THR A 83 -4.34 11.61 12.64
CA THR A 83 -4.98 11.85 13.94
C THR A 83 -3.96 12.09 15.06
N PHE A 84 -2.66 12.00 14.76
CA PHE A 84 -1.61 12.16 15.76
C PHE A 84 -1.53 13.61 16.29
N PRO A 85 -1.21 13.79 17.58
CA PRO A 85 -0.92 15.09 18.17
C PRO A 85 0.17 15.85 17.41
N ALA A 86 0.12 17.18 17.45
CA ALA A 86 1.04 18.05 16.73
C ALA A 86 2.51 17.76 17.07
N GLU A 87 2.80 17.47 18.34
CA GLU A 87 4.14 17.17 18.85
C GLU A 87 4.72 15.91 18.18
N ILE A 88 3.89 14.87 18.01
CA ILE A 88 4.28 13.64 17.32
C ILE A 88 4.52 13.93 15.84
N VAL A 89 3.63 14.70 15.21
CA VAL A 89 3.76 15.06 13.78
C VAL A 89 5.04 15.86 13.54
N GLU A 90 5.40 16.78 14.43
CA GLU A 90 6.65 17.55 14.36
C GLU A 90 7.88 16.66 14.47
N ALA A 91 7.91 15.75 15.46
CA ALA A 91 8.99 14.79 15.62
C ALA A 91 9.16 13.90 14.37
N MET A 92 8.04 13.39 13.82
CA MET A 92 8.06 12.60 12.58
C MET A 92 8.58 13.41 11.39
N ASN A 93 8.15 14.67 11.25
CA ASN A 93 8.61 15.54 10.17
C ASN A 93 10.12 15.84 10.29
N LEU A 94 10.65 15.97 11.51
CA LEU A 94 12.08 16.11 11.74
C LEU A 94 12.84 14.84 11.31
N ALA A 95 12.37 13.66 11.72
CA ALA A 95 12.96 12.38 11.32
C ALA A 95 12.98 12.22 9.79
N ILE A 96 11.86 12.52 9.12
CA ILE A 96 11.76 12.50 7.65
C ILE A 96 12.78 13.46 7.01
N LYS A 97 12.97 14.66 7.55
CA LYS A 97 13.97 15.62 7.03
C LYS A 97 15.40 15.10 7.18
N ILE A 98 15.72 14.46 8.29
CA ILE A 98 17.05 13.87 8.53
C ILE A 98 17.29 12.73 7.53
N ILE A 99 16.34 11.79 7.43
CA ILE A 99 16.41 10.64 6.50
C ILE A 99 16.57 11.13 5.06
N ASN A 100 15.74 12.06 4.61
CA ASN A 100 15.83 12.61 3.26
C ASN A 100 17.17 13.31 3.00
N SER A 101 17.75 13.97 4.01
CA SER A 101 19.05 14.64 3.89
C SER A 101 20.21 13.65 3.76
N ILE A 102 20.13 12.50 4.45
CA ILE A 102 21.09 11.38 4.31
C ILE A 102 20.96 10.76 2.93
N LEU A 103 19.73 10.44 2.51
CA LEU A 103 19.45 9.78 1.22
C LEU A 103 19.68 10.68 0.00
N ALA A 104 19.61 11.99 0.14
CA ALA A 104 19.84 12.93 -0.96
C ALA A 104 21.29 12.92 -1.47
N LYS A 105 22.25 12.42 -0.68
CA LYS A 105 23.66 12.37 -1.08
C LYS A 105 24.17 10.93 -1.03
N ALA A 106 24.61 10.41 -2.18
CA ALA A 106 25.09 9.03 -2.33
C ALA A 106 26.21 8.66 -1.34
N LEU A 107 27.10 9.61 -1.02
CA LEU A 107 28.17 9.39 -0.03
C LEU A 107 27.60 9.18 1.38
N TYR A 108 26.68 10.04 1.83
CA TYR A 108 26.08 9.94 3.16
C TYR A 108 25.23 8.69 3.30
N HIS A 109 24.49 8.33 2.25
CA HIS A 109 23.74 7.08 2.21
C HIS A 109 24.64 5.86 2.39
N ARG A 110 25.76 5.79 1.65
CA ARG A 110 26.74 4.70 1.80
C ARG A 110 27.35 4.65 3.19
N GLN A 111 27.84 5.78 3.70
CA GLN A 111 28.43 5.85 5.04
C GLN A 111 27.44 5.45 6.14
N PHE A 112 26.18 5.85 6.00
CA PHE A 112 25.13 5.47 6.94
C PHE A 112 24.84 3.97 6.90
N LYS A 113 24.84 3.37 5.71
CA LYS A 113 24.69 1.93 5.54
C LYS A 113 25.85 1.15 6.18
N ASP A 114 27.09 1.56 5.92
CA ASP A 114 28.28 0.95 6.52
C ASP A 114 28.20 1.02 8.05
N PHE A 115 27.77 2.16 8.60
CA PHE A 115 27.54 2.32 10.03
C PHE A 115 26.47 1.36 10.57
N LEU A 116 25.32 1.22 9.90
CA LEU A 116 24.25 0.29 10.33
C LEU A 116 24.71 -1.16 10.38
N GLU A 117 25.56 -1.57 9.43
CA GLU A 117 26.16 -2.90 9.39
C GLU A 117 27.13 -3.12 10.57
N GLU A 118 27.92 -2.10 10.92
CA GLU A 118 28.86 -2.15 12.05
C GLU A 118 28.15 -2.37 13.41
N ILE A 119 26.97 -1.76 13.58
CA ILE A 119 26.18 -1.87 14.82
C ILE A 119 25.17 -3.03 14.80
N ASP A 120 25.34 -4.00 13.88
CA ASP A 120 24.53 -5.23 13.73
C ASP A 120 23.01 -4.96 13.77
N ARG A 121 22.56 -3.96 13.00
CA ARG A 121 21.14 -3.62 12.94
C ARG A 121 20.37 -4.56 12.04
N GLN A 122 19.17 -4.92 12.48
CA GLN A 122 18.22 -5.73 11.72
C GLN A 122 17.90 -5.14 10.33
N PHE A 123 17.93 -3.82 10.19
CA PHE A 123 17.69 -3.12 8.93
C PHE A 123 18.98 -2.51 8.41
N SER A 124 19.36 -2.89 7.19
CA SER A 124 20.61 -2.47 6.55
C SER A 124 20.47 -1.19 5.71
N ASP A 125 19.29 -0.54 5.68
CA ASP A 125 19.08 0.65 4.86
C ASP A 125 17.86 1.47 5.32
N LEU A 126 17.78 2.73 4.87
CA LEU A 126 16.65 3.64 5.05
C LEU A 126 15.78 3.69 3.78
N LEU A 127 14.47 3.79 3.98
CA LEU A 127 13.53 3.99 2.89
C LEU A 127 13.27 5.49 2.67
N LEU A 128 13.28 5.93 1.41
CA LEU A 128 12.95 7.31 1.05
C LEU A 128 11.46 7.58 1.27
N HIS A 129 11.15 8.51 2.17
CA HIS A 129 9.81 9.03 2.35
C HIS A 129 9.41 9.92 1.16
N ASN A 130 8.34 9.57 0.43
CA ASN A 130 7.76 10.44 -0.59
C ASN A 130 6.25 10.64 -0.36
N LYS A 131 5.81 11.91 -0.33
CA LYS A 131 4.41 12.33 -0.20
C LYS A 131 3.48 11.82 -1.32
N MET A 132 4.04 11.46 -2.48
CA MET A 132 3.29 11.10 -3.70
C MET A 132 2.96 9.59 -3.79
N ARG A 133 3.59 8.73 -3.00
CA ARG A 133 3.26 7.30 -2.96
C ARG A 133 2.39 7.00 -1.75
N TRP A 134 1.51 6.00 -1.85
CA TRP A 134 0.73 5.47 -0.72
C TRP A 134 1.59 5.18 0.53
N LEU A 135 2.89 5.00 0.34
CA LEU A 135 3.93 4.76 1.35
C LEU A 135 4.49 6.05 2.01
N SER A 136 3.69 7.09 2.22
CA SER A 136 4.25 8.30 2.82
C SER A 136 4.79 7.96 4.22
N ARG A 137 3.98 7.63 5.23
CA ARG A 137 4.49 7.46 6.61
C ARG A 137 4.71 6.02 7.09
N SER A 138 4.13 5.03 6.43
CA SER A 138 4.12 3.62 6.89
C SER A 138 5.49 2.96 6.94
N ASN A 139 6.40 3.33 6.04
CA ASN A 139 7.70 2.66 5.86
C ASN A 139 8.86 3.31 6.64
N VAL A 140 8.57 4.41 7.35
CA VAL A 140 9.56 5.12 8.20
C VAL A 140 9.37 4.74 9.68
N LEU A 141 8.20 4.19 10.03
CA LEU A 141 7.87 3.62 11.33
C LEU A 141 8.20 2.12 11.35
#